data_AF-A0A914LXF1-F1
#
_entry.id   AF-A0A914LXF1-F1
#
_cell.length_a   1.000
_cell.length_b   1.000
_cell.length_c   1.000
_cell.angle_alpha   90.00
_cell.angle_beta   90.00
_cell.angle_gamma   90.00
#
_symmetry.space_group_name_H-M   'P 1'
#
loop_
_entity.id
_entity.type
_entity.pdbx_description
1 polymer ?
#
loop_
_entity_poly.entity_id
_entity_poly.type
_entity_poly.pdbx_seq_one_letter_code
_entity_poly.pdbx_strand_id
1 'polypeptide(L)'
;MYIDRVQLTTMNSVLKPPELEENDIENLSKSADIWAFGLMSYEIVHGELPNERSDLLEALESYRNNHSYNSRLDSLIKQCIAVDPNERPDIDQILYGINEILRREDEHQ
;
A
#
# COMPACT_ATOMS: atom_id res chain seq x y z
N MET A 1 -11.13 -17.75 19.42
CA MET A 1 -10.88 -16.30 19.30
C MET A 1 -11.72 -15.82 18.14
N TYR A 2 -12.94 -15.35 18.43
CA TYR A 2 -13.87 -14.87 17.41
C TYR A 2 -13.46 -13.43 17.10
N ILE A 3 -12.93 -13.18 15.90
CA ILE A 3 -12.77 -11.81 15.42
C ILE A 3 -14.18 -11.30 15.16
N ASP A 4 -14.58 -10.28 15.91
CA ASP A 4 -15.94 -9.75 15.86
C ASP A 4 -16.22 -9.19 14.46
N ARG A 5 -17.37 -9.50 13.86
CA ARG A 5 -17.68 -9.06 12.48
C ARG A 5 -17.66 -7.54 12.35
N VAL A 6 -17.86 -6.83 13.45
CA VAL A 6 -17.74 -5.36 13.54
C VAL A 6 -16.29 -4.91 13.31
N GLN A 7 -15.28 -5.61 13.86
CA GLN A 7 -13.87 -5.29 13.62
C GLN A 7 -13.47 -5.47 12.16
N LEU A 8 -13.98 -6.49 11.47
CA LEU A 8 -13.73 -6.68 10.02
C LEU A 8 -14.32 -5.53 9.18
N THR A 9 -15.49 -5.01 9.54
CA THR A 9 -16.10 -3.86 8.85
C THR A 9 -15.35 -2.55 9.15
N THR A 10 -14.86 -2.36 10.37
CA THR A 10 -14.08 -1.16 10.76
C THR A 10 -12.65 -1.19 10.20
N MET A 11 -11.99 -2.36 10.19
CA MET A 11 -10.69 -2.56 9.53
C MET A 11 -10.78 -2.32 8.02
N ASN A 12 -11.94 -2.60 7.41
CA ASN A 12 -12.22 -2.29 6.01
C ASN A 12 -12.41 -0.78 5.72
N SER A 13 -12.53 0.11 6.70
CA SER A 13 -12.66 1.57 6.44
C SER A 13 -11.31 2.28 6.41
N VAL A 14 -10.44 1.97 7.37
CA VAL A 14 -9.17 2.70 7.56
C VAL A 14 -8.25 2.52 6.36
N LEU A 15 -8.07 1.27 5.90
CA LEU A 15 -7.11 0.90 4.86
C LEU A 15 -7.61 1.15 3.43
N LYS A 16 -8.86 1.61 3.26
CA LYS A 16 -9.41 1.87 1.92
C LYS A 16 -8.56 2.89 1.17
N PRO A 17 -8.36 2.69 -0.14
CA PRO A 17 -7.76 3.71 -0.97
C PRO A 17 -8.64 4.99 -0.97
N PRO A 18 -8.05 6.17 -1.24
CA PRO A 18 -8.74 7.45 -1.09
C PRO A 18 -9.92 7.64 -2.05
N GLU A 19 -9.97 6.94 -3.17
CA GLU A 19 -11.05 7.02 -4.16
C GLU A 19 -12.31 6.22 -3.80
N LEU A 20 -12.25 5.30 -2.82
CA LEU A 20 -13.41 4.48 -2.44
C LEU A 20 -14.19 5.11 -1.29
N GLU A 21 -15.50 5.32 -1.49
CA GLU A 21 -16.41 5.76 -0.43
C GLU A 21 -16.78 4.63 0.55
N GLU A 22 -17.38 4.98 1.69
CA GLU A 22 -17.68 4.04 2.78
C GLU A 22 -18.55 2.85 2.34
N ASN A 23 -19.44 3.03 1.36
CA ASN A 23 -20.39 2.00 0.88
C ASN A 23 -20.17 1.56 -0.57
N ASP A 24 -19.02 1.88 -1.16
CA ASP A 24 -18.79 1.67 -2.58
C ASP A 24 -18.14 0.32 -2.90
N ILE A 25 -18.93 -0.75 -2.69
CA ILE A 25 -18.51 -2.13 -2.97
C ILE A 25 -18.53 -2.42 -4.48
N GLU A 26 -19.27 -1.62 -5.26
CA GLU A 26 -19.41 -1.78 -6.71
C GLU A 26 -18.20 -1.23 -7.48
N ASN A 27 -17.45 -0.30 -6.90
CA ASN A 27 -16.23 0.27 -7.51
C ASN A 27 -14.91 -0.37 -7.05
N LEU A 28 -14.96 -1.56 -6.44
CA LEU A 28 -13.77 -2.37 -6.17
C LEU A 28 -13.03 -2.69 -7.47
N SER A 29 -11.83 -2.13 -7.61
CA SER A 29 -10.99 -2.26 -8.80
C SER A 29 -9.69 -2.99 -8.48
N LYS A 30 -9.02 -3.52 -9.51
CA LYS A 30 -7.67 -4.08 -9.36
C LYS A 30 -6.71 -3.06 -8.73
N SER A 31 -6.88 -1.78 -9.02
CA SER A 31 -6.06 -0.70 -8.46
C SER A 31 -6.26 -0.53 -6.95
N ALA A 32 -7.44 -0.86 -6.41
CA ALA A 32 -7.68 -0.89 -4.97
C ALA A 32 -6.90 -2.04 -4.29
N ASP A 33 -6.79 -3.20 -4.94
CA ASP A 33 -5.95 -4.30 -4.45
C ASP A 33 -4.47 -3.90 -4.43
N ILE A 34 -4.01 -3.14 -5.44
CA ILE A 34 -2.63 -2.63 -5.50
C ILE A 34 -2.34 -1.66 -4.35
N TRP A 35 -3.29 -0.80 -4.00
CA TRP A 35 -3.17 0.05 -2.82
C TRP A 35 -3.02 -0.78 -1.53
N ALA A 36 -3.89 -1.77 -1.33
CA ALA A 36 -3.82 -2.65 -0.15
C ALA A 36 -2.49 -3.41 -0.07
N PHE A 37 -1.98 -3.87 -1.22
CA PHE A 37 -0.65 -4.47 -1.33
C PHE A 37 0.45 -3.46 -0.94
N GLY A 38 0.34 -2.21 -1.38
CA GLY A 38 1.25 -1.13 -1.02
C GLY A 38 1.28 -0.86 0.49
N LEU A 39 0.12 -0.82 1.14
CA LEU A 39 0.02 -0.67 2.60
C LEU A 39 0.67 -1.85 3.33
N MET A 40 0.38 -3.07 2.92
CA MET A 40 0.99 -4.28 3.50
C MET A 40 2.52 -4.27 3.33
N SER A 41 3.00 -3.88 2.14
CA SER A 41 4.43 -3.81 1.87
C SER A 41 5.12 -2.72 2.69
N TYR A 42 4.48 -1.56 2.84
CA TYR A 42 4.93 -0.52 3.76
C TYR A 42 5.03 -1.07 5.18
N GLU A 43 3.99 -1.79 5.65
CA GLU A 43 3.94 -2.34 7.00
C GLU A 43 5.08 -3.36 7.25
N ILE A 44 5.33 -4.24 6.26
CA ILE A 44 6.43 -5.21 6.34
C ILE A 44 7.80 -4.53 6.48
N VAL A 45 8.02 -3.40 5.80
CA VAL A 45 9.33 -2.72 5.76
C VAL A 45 9.51 -1.78 6.95
N HIS A 46 8.48 -1.03 7.31
CA HIS A 46 8.58 0.10 8.25
C HIS A 46 7.92 -0.17 9.60
N GLY A 47 7.20 -1.29 9.76
CA GLY A 47 6.47 -1.64 10.97
C GLY A 47 5.00 -1.24 10.91
N GLU A 48 4.39 -0.89 12.03
CA GLU A 48 2.93 -0.78 12.14
C GLU A 48 2.32 0.39 11.35
N LEU A 49 1.08 0.20 10.87
CA LEU A 49 0.25 1.25 10.31
C LEU A 49 -0.55 1.98 11.40
N PRO A 50 -0.80 3.29 11.27
CA PRO A 50 -1.72 3.99 12.16
C PRO A 50 -3.13 3.38 12.13
N ASN A 51 -3.78 3.33 13.30
CA ASN A 51 -5.13 2.78 13.45
C ASN A 51 -6.23 3.75 12.99
N GLU A 52 -5.93 5.04 12.89
CA GLU A 52 -6.86 6.09 12.48
C GLU A 52 -6.61 6.50 11.02
N ARG A 53 -7.68 6.70 10.24
CA ARG A 53 -7.59 7.00 8.80
C ARG A 53 -6.86 8.32 8.52
N SER A 54 -7.12 9.37 9.30
CA SER A 54 -6.43 10.66 9.15
C SER A 54 -4.92 10.50 9.28
N ASP A 55 -4.51 9.79 10.33
CA ASP A 55 -3.11 9.63 10.71
C ASP A 55 -2.40 8.73 9.69
N LEU A 56 -3.09 7.71 9.19
CA LEU A 56 -2.59 6.87 8.08
C LEU A 56 -2.34 7.71 6.83
N LEU A 57 -3.31 8.53 6.40
CA LEU A 57 -3.15 9.33 5.18
C LEU A 57 -2.00 10.35 5.31
N GLU A 58 -1.86 10.98 6.47
CA GLU A 58 -0.76 11.91 6.77
C GLU A 58 0.61 11.19 6.78
N ALA A 59 0.69 10.01 7.37
CA ALA A 59 1.90 9.19 7.37
C ALA A 59 2.31 8.78 5.95
N LEU A 60 1.36 8.34 5.12
CA LEU A 60 1.62 7.95 3.73
C LEU A 60 2.02 9.15 2.88
N GLU A 61 1.43 10.33 3.10
CA GLU A 61 1.84 11.57 2.42
C GLU A 61 3.28 11.95 2.80
N SER A 62 3.60 11.93 4.09
CA SER A 62 4.95 12.17 4.59
C SER A 62 5.95 11.18 3.99
N TYR A 63 5.60 9.90 3.93
CA TYR A 63 6.43 8.86 3.33
C TYR A 63 6.66 9.10 1.83
N ARG A 64 5.61 9.36 1.05
CA ARG A 64 5.71 9.65 -0.40
C ARG A 64 6.66 10.83 -0.67
N ASN A 65 6.53 11.91 0.10
CA ASN A 65 7.32 13.14 -0.08
C ASN A 65 8.72 13.09 0.54
N ASN A 66 9.03 12.10 1.38
CA ASN A 66 10.32 11.97 2.02
C ASN A 66 11.36 11.32 1.08
N HIS A 67 12.39 12.11 0.74
CA HIS A 67 13.47 11.73 -0.19
C HIS A 67 14.55 10.83 0.44
N SER A 68 14.54 10.68 1.76
CA SER A 68 15.42 9.73 2.47
C SER A 68 15.01 8.28 2.20
N TYR A 69 13.73 8.01 1.93
CA TYR A 69 13.24 6.70 1.45
C TYR A 69 13.36 6.62 -0.06
N ASN A 70 14.50 6.13 -0.53
CA ASN A 70 14.87 6.12 -1.95
C ASN A 70 15.36 4.75 -2.44
N SER A 71 15.14 3.69 -1.66
CA SER A 71 15.41 2.34 -2.16
C SER A 71 14.49 2.01 -3.33
N ARG A 72 14.87 1.00 -4.12
CA ARG A 72 14.01 0.50 -5.22
C ARG A 72 12.70 -0.06 -4.67
N LEU A 73 12.75 -0.71 -3.51
CA LEU A 73 11.57 -1.20 -2.80
C LEU A 73 10.68 -0.04 -2.35
N ASP A 74 11.25 1.01 -1.74
CA ASP A 74 10.49 2.20 -1.36
C ASP A 74 9.82 2.85 -2.57
N SER A 75 10.55 2.93 -3.68
CA SER A 75 10.02 3.52 -4.92
C SER A 75 8.85 2.72 -5.47
N LEU A 76 8.89 1.39 -5.38
CA LEU A 76 7.80 0.50 -5.79
C LEU A 76 6.60 0.62 -4.83
N ILE A 77 6.85 0.65 -3.52
CA ILE A 77 5.79 0.82 -2.50
C ILE A 77 5.08 2.15 -2.72
N LYS A 78 5.82 3.26 -2.88
CA LYS A 78 5.27 4.61 -3.14
C LYS A 78 4.35 4.65 -4.36
N GLN A 79 4.70 3.93 -5.44
CA GLN A 79 3.85 3.81 -6.63
C GLN A 79 2.57 3.04 -6.33
N CYS A 80 2.63 1.95 -5.55
CA CYS A 80 1.45 1.18 -5.16
C CYS A 80 0.45 2.01 -4.32
N ILE A 81 0.93 2.93 -3.49
CA ILE A 81 0.11 3.82 -2.65
C ILE A 81 -0.12 5.22 -3.27
N ALA A 82 -0.06 5.33 -4.60
CA ALA A 82 -0.39 6.58 -5.28
C ALA A 82 -1.86 6.97 -5.03
N VAL A 83 -2.11 8.28 -4.88
CA VAL A 83 -3.46 8.81 -4.63
C VAL A 83 -4.34 8.60 -5.87
N ASP A 84 -3.81 8.90 -7.06
CA ASP A 84 -4.49 8.58 -8.32
C ASP A 84 -4.39 7.07 -8.60
N PRO A 85 -5.51 6.33 -8.70
CA PRO A 85 -5.50 4.90 -8.99
C PRO A 85 -4.86 4.55 -10.35
N ASN A 86 -4.78 5.48 -11.30
CA ASN A 86 -4.17 5.25 -12.61
C ASN A 86 -2.64 5.37 -12.60
N GLU A 87 -2.06 5.97 -11.55
CA GLU A 87 -0.61 6.04 -11.36
C GLU A 87 -0.06 4.78 -10.67
N ARG A 88 -0.95 3.93 -10.15
CA ARG A 88 -0.56 2.66 -9.53
C ARG A 88 -0.14 1.65 -10.60
N PRO A 89 0.91 0.86 -10.36
CA PRO A 89 1.32 -0.18 -11.28
C PRO A 89 0.29 -1.31 -11.33
N ASP A 90 0.23 -2.04 -12.43
CA ASP A 90 -0.48 -3.32 -12.44
C ASP A 90 0.35 -4.43 -11.75
N ILE A 91 -0.27 -5.59 -11.55
CA ILE A 91 0.37 -6.71 -10.85
C ILE A 91 1.59 -7.25 -11.59
N ASP A 92 1.60 -7.22 -12.93
CA ASP A 92 2.72 -7.71 -13.71
C ASP A 92 3.94 -6.78 -13.56
N GLN A 93 3.70 -5.47 -13.53
CA GLN A 93 4.72 -4.46 -13.24
C GLN A 93 5.28 -4.61 -11.82
N ILE A 94 4.45 -4.92 -10.83
CA ILE A 94 4.90 -5.19 -9.45
C ILE A 94 5.78 -6.42 -9.42
N LEU A 95 5.35 -7.54 -10.02
CA LEU A 95 6.12 -8.78 -10.04
C LEU A 95 7.47 -8.59 -10.73
N TYR A 96 7.50 -7.85 -11.84
CA TYR A 96 8.74 -7.49 -12.52
C TYR A 96 9.65 -6.65 -11.60
N GLY A 97 9.09 -5.63 -10.94
CA GLY A 97 9.82 -4.76 -10.02
C GLY A 97 10.44 -5.53 -8.84
N ILE A 98 9.68 -6.43 -8.21
CA ILE A 98 10.15 -7.28 -7.11
C ILE A 98 11.28 -8.20 -7.59
N ASN A 99 11.12 -8.87 -8.72
CA ASN A 99 12.16 -9.76 -9.25
C ASN A 99 13.48 -9.02 -9.53
N GLU A 100 13.41 -7.79 -10.07
CA GLU A 100 14.60 -6.97 -10.29
C GLU A 100 15.28 -6.50 -8.99
N ILE A 101 14.52 -6.33 -7.91
CA ILE A 101 15.07 -6.03 -6.58
C ILE A 101 15.80 -7.27 -6.05
N LEU A 102 15.12 -8.42 -6.01
CA LEU A 102 15.66 -9.68 -5.46
C LEU A 102 16.93 -10.13 -6.20
N ARG A 103 16.93 -10.09 -7.54
CA ARG A 103 18.08 -10.50 -8.35
C ARG A 103 19.35 -9.71 -8.02
N ARG A 104 19.21 -8.46 -7.57
CA ARG A 104 20.34 -7.59 -7.23
C ARG A 104 20.81 -7.75 -5.80
N GLU A 105 19.94 -8.15 -4.87
CA GLU A 105 20.35 -8.49 -3.50
C GLU A 105 21.25 -9.74 -3.49
N ASP A 106 20.94 -10.72 -4.33
CA ASP A 106 21.76 -11.93 -4.51
C ASP A 106 23.16 -11.63 -5.10
N GLU A 107 23.32 -10.55 -5.85
CA GLU A 107 24.61 -10.13 -6.42
C GLU A 107 25.54 -9.42 -5.41
N HIS A 108 25.00 -8.97 -4.27
CA HIS A 108 25.73 -8.21 -3.25
C HIS A 108 26.00 -9.00 -1.95
N GLN A 109 25.63 -10.29 -1.90
CA GLN A 109 26.03 -11.25 -0.86
C GLN A 109 27.29 -12.02 -1.27
#